data_AF-A0A9J6GWC4-F1
#
_entry.id   AF-A0A9J6GWC4-F1
#
_cell.length_a   1.000
_cell.length_b   1.000
_cell.length_c   1.000
_cell.angle_alpha   90.00
_cell.angle_beta   90.00
_cell.angle_gamma   90.00
#
_symmetry.space_group_name_H-M   'P 1'
#
loop_
_entity.id
_entity.type
_entity.pdbx_description
1 polymer ?
#
loop_
_entity_poly.entity_id
_entity_poly.type
_entity_poly.pdbx_seq_one_letter_code
_entity_poly.pdbx_strand_id
1 'polypeptide(L)'
;MRASDRAIYIKWFPAHMGLDVSGKGNLNHNETGHSAVRDLACRSEGNDCTDASESYDMGKEPLLAYSEILQWYRNSRRSMPPPHPGLTRTEAVLFRQLQTHSVLTLALDRYVFPEVYASDICRLCQEARATLVHLL
;
A
#
# COMPACT_ATOMS: atom_id res chain seq x y z
N MET A 1 -22.28 -25.11 23.48
CA MET A 1 -21.17 -25.77 22.76
C MET A 1 -20.06 -24.74 22.54
N ARG A 2 -18.91 -24.90 23.20
CA ARG A 2 -17.75 -24.03 23.01
C ARG A 2 -17.10 -24.34 21.66
N ALA A 3 -16.83 -23.30 20.86
CA ALA A 3 -16.02 -23.45 19.65
C ALA A 3 -14.66 -24.03 20.06
N SER A 4 -14.25 -25.11 19.40
CA SER A 4 -12.92 -25.70 19.58
C SER A 4 -11.88 -24.67 19.18
N ASP A 5 -10.97 -24.29 20.09
CA ASP A 5 -9.78 -23.50 19.78
C ASP A 5 -8.93 -24.29 18.77
N ARG A 6 -9.13 -24.01 17.48
CA ARG A 6 -8.24 -24.51 16.44
C ARG A 6 -6.96 -23.68 16.50
N ALA A 7 -5.84 -24.34 16.79
CA ALA A 7 -4.53 -23.71 16.69
C ALA A 7 -4.28 -23.27 15.23
N ILE A 8 -4.24 -21.97 15.00
CA ILE A 8 -3.89 -21.36 13.71
C ILE A 8 -2.40 -21.03 13.74
N TYR A 9 -1.65 -21.50 12.75
CA TYR A 9 -0.25 -21.15 12.55
C TYR A 9 -0.07 -20.49 11.20
N ILE A 10 0.66 -19.38 11.18
CA ILE A 10 1.04 -18.66 9.97
C ILE A 10 2.42 -19.17 9.54
N LYS A 11 2.54 -19.59 8.29
CA LYS A 11 3.79 -20.07 7.69
C LYS A 11 4.15 -19.18 6.52
N TRP A 12 5.40 -18.73 6.48
CA TRP A 12 5.96 -18.02 5.34
C TRP A 12 6.48 -19.00 4.29
N PHE A 13 6.29 -18.67 3.02
CA PHE A 13 6.81 -19.43 1.87
C PHE A 13 7.29 -18.46 0.78
N PRO A 14 8.44 -18.71 0.12
CA PRO A 14 8.94 -17.81 -0.92
C PRO A 14 7.98 -17.72 -2.13
N ALA A 15 7.88 -16.54 -2.73
CA ALA A 15 7.11 -16.33 -3.96
C ALA A 15 7.85 -16.87 -5.19
N HIS A 16 7.10 -17.22 -6.26
CA HIS A 16 7.63 -17.58 -7.58
C HIS A 16 8.59 -18.78 -7.59
N MET A 17 8.30 -19.78 -6.76
CA MET A 17 9.10 -21.01 -6.69
C MET A 17 8.67 -22.06 -7.73
N GLY A 18 7.65 -21.76 -8.53
CA GLY A 18 7.09 -22.71 -9.50
C GLY A 18 6.16 -23.74 -8.85
N LEU A 19 5.60 -24.64 -9.68
CA LEU A 19 4.53 -25.56 -9.27
C LEU A 19 5.04 -26.79 -8.49
N ASP A 20 6.25 -27.27 -8.78
CA ASP A 20 6.87 -28.40 -8.08
C ASP A 20 8.14 -27.96 -7.35
N VAL A 21 7.99 -27.71 -6.05
CA VAL A 21 9.07 -27.19 -5.18
C VAL A 21 9.66 -28.32 -4.31
N SER A 22 9.03 -29.49 -4.28
CA SER A 22 9.38 -30.54 -3.33
C SER A 22 10.07 -31.75 -3.97
N GLY A 23 10.08 -31.87 -5.30
CA GLY A 23 10.56 -33.06 -6.01
C GLY A 23 9.79 -34.34 -5.67
N LYS A 24 8.71 -34.19 -4.90
CA LYS A 24 7.80 -35.23 -4.41
C LYS A 24 6.39 -35.03 -4.97
N GLY A 25 6.21 -34.11 -5.91
CA GLY A 25 4.91 -33.79 -6.51
C GLY A 25 3.94 -33.05 -5.59
N ASN A 26 4.39 -32.47 -4.46
CA ASN A 26 3.52 -31.61 -3.67
C ASN A 26 3.31 -30.29 -4.41
N LEU A 27 2.04 -29.96 -4.66
CA LEU A 27 1.65 -28.74 -5.34
C LEU A 27 1.99 -27.52 -4.49
N ASN A 28 2.63 -26.53 -5.09
CA ASN A 28 2.86 -25.24 -4.46
C ASN A 28 1.57 -24.42 -4.41
N HIS A 29 0.84 -24.50 -3.29
CA HIS A 29 -0.39 -23.74 -3.09
C HIS A 29 -0.17 -22.21 -3.06
N ASN A 30 1.07 -21.73 -2.92
CA ASN A 30 1.38 -20.30 -3.02
C ASN A 30 1.14 -19.78 -4.45
N GLU A 31 1.50 -20.55 -5.48
CA GLU A 31 1.23 -20.18 -6.88
C GLU A 31 -0.27 -20.25 -7.19
N THR A 32 -0.98 -21.23 -6.64
CA THR A 32 -2.45 -21.32 -6.77
C THR A 32 -3.13 -20.10 -6.14
N GLY A 33 -2.71 -19.71 -4.94
CA GLY A 33 -3.20 -18.49 -4.29
C GLY A 33 -2.86 -17.23 -5.08
N HIS A 34 -1.64 -17.15 -5.62
CA HIS A 34 -1.21 -16.04 -6.48
C HIS A 34 -2.08 -15.93 -7.74
N SER A 35 -2.32 -17.04 -8.45
CA SER A 35 -3.17 -17.05 -9.65
C SER A 35 -4.60 -16.62 -9.31
N ALA A 36 -5.21 -17.21 -8.29
CA ALA A 36 -6.59 -16.88 -7.90
C ALA A 36 -6.75 -15.40 -7.52
N VAL A 37 -5.76 -14.81 -6.83
CA VAL A 37 -5.76 -13.37 -6.52
C VAL A 37 -5.57 -12.54 -7.79
N ARG A 38 -4.74 -12.95 -8.74
CA ARG A 38 -4.59 -12.26 -10.02
C ARG A 38 -5.85 -12.33 -10.87
N ASP A 39 -6.54 -13.46 -10.88
CA ASP A 39 -7.84 -13.61 -11.52
C ASP A 39 -8.83 -12.61 -10.92
N LEU A 40 -8.97 -12.59 -9.59
CA LEU A 40 -9.83 -11.63 -8.88
C LEU A 40 -9.42 -10.16 -9.09
N ALA A 41 -8.13 -9.90 -9.24
CA ALA A 41 -7.58 -8.57 -9.47
C ALA A 41 -7.52 -8.19 -10.96
N CYS A 42 -8.09 -8.99 -11.87
CA CYS A 42 -8.12 -8.69 -13.30
C CYS A 42 -6.72 -8.60 -13.94
N ARG A 43 -5.79 -9.43 -13.48
CA ARG A 43 -4.36 -9.41 -13.85
C ARG A 43 -3.83 -10.75 -14.34
N SER A 44 -4.65 -11.78 -14.50
CA SER A 44 -4.21 -13.04 -15.10
C SER A 44 -4.26 -13.00 -16.63
N GLU A 45 -3.45 -13.84 -17.25
CA GLU A 45 -3.42 -13.97 -18.71
C GLU A 45 -4.74 -14.60 -19.19
N GLY A 46 -5.53 -13.83 -19.94
CA GLY A 46 -6.82 -14.29 -20.48
C GLY A 46 -8.06 -13.88 -19.70
N ASN A 47 -7.93 -13.09 -18.62
CA ASN A 47 -9.11 -12.53 -17.96
C ASN A 47 -9.62 -11.32 -18.76
N ASP A 48 -10.71 -11.51 -19.50
CA ASP A 48 -11.49 -10.43 -20.11
C ASP A 48 -12.34 -9.81 -19.01
N CYS A 49 -11.68 -9.02 -18.16
CA CYS A 49 -12.31 -8.20 -17.15
C CYS A 49 -13.02 -7.00 -17.80
N THR A 50 -13.91 -7.27 -18.75
CA THR A 50 -14.84 -6.31 -19.34
C THR A 50 -16.06 -6.19 -18.45
N ASP A 51 -15.88 -5.63 -17.26
CA ASP A 51 -17.00 -4.99 -16.57
C ASP A 51 -16.57 -3.73 -15.79
N ALA A 52 -15.54 -3.07 -16.33
CA ALA A 52 -15.45 -1.64 -16.28
C ALA A 52 -15.72 -1.13 -17.69
N SER A 53 -16.99 -0.91 -18.01
CA SER A 53 -17.36 0.22 -18.87
C SER A 53 -17.02 1.54 -18.14
N GLU A 54 -15.81 1.66 -17.60
CA GLU A 54 -15.14 2.94 -17.55
C GLU A 54 -14.74 3.17 -19.00
N SER A 55 -15.45 4.08 -19.65
CA SER A 55 -15.01 4.67 -20.91
C SER A 55 -13.49 4.79 -20.87
N TYR A 56 -12.79 3.97 -21.66
CA TYR A 56 -11.45 4.31 -22.10
C TYR A 56 -11.67 5.66 -22.74
N ASP A 57 -11.31 6.70 -22.01
CA ASP A 57 -11.39 8.08 -22.45
C ASP A 57 -10.44 8.14 -23.64
N MET A 58 -10.99 7.90 -24.84
CA MET A 58 -10.29 7.80 -26.11
C MET A 58 -9.55 9.12 -26.48
N GLY A 59 -9.53 10.09 -25.56
CA GLY A 59 -8.78 11.35 -25.64
C GLY A 59 -7.52 11.43 -24.77
N LYS A 60 -7.17 10.43 -23.94
CA LYS A 60 -5.90 10.46 -23.19
C LYS A 60 -4.84 9.64 -23.91
N GLU A 61 -3.79 10.32 -24.37
CA GLU A 61 -2.62 9.65 -24.94
C GLU A 61 -2.10 8.57 -23.97
N PRO A 62 -1.75 7.37 -24.46
CA PRO A 62 -1.25 6.30 -23.62
C PRO A 62 0.08 6.73 -22.98
N LEU A 63 0.24 6.46 -21.67
CA LEU A 63 1.50 6.68 -20.95
C LEU A 63 2.48 5.57 -21.34
N LEU A 64 3.39 5.85 -22.27
CA LEU A 64 4.28 4.84 -22.84
C LEU A 64 5.66 4.82 -22.17
N ALA A 65 6.14 5.98 -21.68
CA ALA A 65 7.43 6.05 -21.01
C ALA A 65 7.30 5.71 -19.52
N TYR A 66 8.29 4.99 -18.99
CA TYR A 66 8.36 4.66 -17.56
C TYR A 66 8.26 5.90 -16.66
N SER A 67 8.90 7.01 -17.07
CA SER A 67 8.81 8.30 -16.35
C SER A 67 7.39 8.87 -16.30
N GLU A 68 6.64 8.74 -17.39
CA GLU A 68 5.26 9.24 -17.50
C GLU A 68 4.32 8.42 -16.62
N ILE A 69 4.49 7.10 -16.62
CA ILE A 69 3.76 6.18 -15.73
C ILE A 69 4.02 6.54 -14.27
N LEU A 70 5.29 6.69 -13.87
CA LEU A 70 5.64 7.08 -12.51
C LEU A 70 5.08 8.45 -12.13
N GLN A 71 5.13 9.42 -13.05
CA GLN A 71 4.60 10.76 -12.83
C GLN A 71 3.09 10.74 -12.67
N TRP A 72 2.38 9.94 -13.47
CA TRP A 72 0.95 9.73 -13.34
C TRP A 72 0.61 9.16 -11.96
N TYR A 73 1.22 8.04 -11.56
CA TYR A 73 0.97 7.46 -10.23
C TYR A 73 1.31 8.42 -9.09
N ARG A 74 2.40 9.18 -9.23
CA ARG A 74 2.78 10.21 -8.25
C ARG A 74 1.72 11.29 -8.14
N ASN A 75 1.21 11.76 -9.28
CA ASN A 75 0.23 12.82 -9.34
C ASN A 75 -1.15 12.37 -8.85
N SER A 76 -1.55 11.15 -9.18
CA SER A 76 -2.82 10.52 -8.77
C SER A 76 -2.91 10.25 -7.27
N ARG A 77 -1.77 10.07 -6.58
CA ARG A 77 -1.72 9.89 -5.13
C ARG A 77 -1.90 11.19 -4.33
N ARG A 78 -1.89 12.36 -4.97
CA ARG A 78 -2.03 13.64 -4.27
C ARG A 78 -3.50 13.94 -4.01
N SER A 79 -3.86 14.16 -2.76
CA SER A 79 -5.21 14.62 -2.38
C SER A 79 -5.38 16.15 -2.45
N MET A 80 -4.28 16.91 -2.58
CA MET A 80 -4.25 18.38 -2.55
C MET A 80 -3.39 18.95 -3.70
N PRO A 81 -3.61 20.22 -4.12
CA PRO A 81 -2.82 20.89 -5.16
C PRO A 81 -1.33 20.97 -4.79
N PRO A 82 -0.39 21.19 -5.73
CA PRO A 82 1.04 21.29 -5.43
C PRO A 82 1.38 22.43 -4.45
N PRO A 83 2.53 22.36 -3.73
CA PRO A 83 2.94 23.41 -2.81
C PRO A 83 3.12 24.76 -3.54
N HIS A 84 2.67 25.84 -2.92
CA HIS A 84 2.85 27.19 -3.47
C HIS A 84 4.34 27.54 -3.56
N PRO A 85 4.81 28.23 -4.63
CA PRO A 85 6.23 28.55 -4.81
C PRO A 85 6.84 29.41 -3.70
N GLY A 86 6.01 30.19 -2.99
CA GLY A 86 6.43 31.01 -1.86
C GLY A 86 6.68 30.25 -0.56
N LEU A 87 6.37 28.95 -0.49
CA LEU A 87 6.68 28.12 0.67
C LEU A 87 8.19 27.89 0.76
N THR A 88 8.71 27.91 1.99
CA THR A 88 10.07 27.43 2.26
C THR A 88 10.19 25.96 1.85
N ARG A 89 11.43 25.50 1.65
CA ARG A 89 11.68 24.10 1.29
C ARG A 89 11.07 23.13 2.32
N THR A 90 11.18 23.43 3.60
CA THR A 90 10.66 22.62 4.72
C THR A 90 9.14 22.54 4.69
N GLU A 91 8.44 23.66 4.53
CA GLU A 91 6.98 23.70 4.42
C GLU A 91 6.51 22.95 3.17
N ALA A 92 7.19 23.13 2.04
CA ALA A 92 6.86 22.41 0.81
C ALA A 92 7.07 20.90 0.94
N VAL A 93 8.06 20.44 1.72
CA VAL A 93 8.24 19.01 2.03
C VAL A 93 7.11 18.51 2.91
N LEU A 94 6.81 19.20 4.01
CA LEU A 94 5.71 18.83 4.91
C LEU A 94 4.37 18.77 4.15
N PHE A 95 4.12 19.74 3.27
CA PHE A 95 2.92 19.78 2.45
C PHE A 95 2.83 18.59 1.47
N ARG A 96 3.93 18.16 0.86
CA ARG A 96 3.97 16.94 0.03
C ARG A 96 3.71 15.67 0.85
N GLN A 97 4.16 15.64 2.09
CA GLN A 97 3.86 14.51 3.00
C GLN A 97 2.38 14.51 3.38
N LEU A 98 1.79 15.67 3.68
CA LEU A 98 0.36 15.83 3.93
C LEU A 98 -0.48 15.35 2.74
N GLN A 99 -0.12 15.77 1.51
CA GLN A 99 -0.77 15.37 0.26
C GLN A 99 -0.86 13.85 0.04
N THR A 100 0.08 13.10 0.62
CA THR A 100 0.24 11.65 0.42
C THR A 100 0.02 10.86 1.70
N HIS A 101 -0.48 11.50 2.77
CA HIS A 101 -0.68 10.91 4.09
C HIS A 101 0.57 10.22 4.66
N SER A 102 1.75 10.80 4.41
CA SER A 102 3.06 10.25 4.77
C SER A 102 3.85 11.11 5.78
N VAL A 103 3.17 12.01 6.48
CA VAL A 103 3.79 12.76 7.59
C VAL A 103 4.16 11.78 8.70
N LEU A 104 5.39 11.89 9.19
CA LEU A 104 5.83 11.13 10.35
C LEU A 104 5.10 11.66 11.60
N THR A 105 4.30 10.78 12.18
CA THR A 105 3.57 11.01 13.42
C THR A 105 4.07 9.99 14.43
N LEU A 106 3.96 10.23 15.73
CA LEU A 106 4.31 9.23 16.75
C LEU A 106 3.54 7.90 16.54
N ALA A 107 2.31 7.98 16.01
CA ALA A 107 1.53 6.82 15.60
C ALA A 107 2.13 6.03 14.44
N LEU A 108 2.93 6.65 13.57
CA LEU A 108 3.65 6.00 12.49
C LEU A 108 5.08 5.62 12.91
N ASP A 109 5.78 6.51 13.63
CA ASP A 109 7.15 6.34 14.10
C ASP A 109 7.30 5.11 15.00
N ARG A 110 6.29 4.77 15.81
CA ARG A 110 6.27 3.53 16.58
C ARG A 110 6.34 2.28 15.71
N TYR A 111 5.76 2.29 14.51
CA TYR A 111 5.85 1.15 13.59
C TYR A 111 7.17 1.14 12.83
N VAL A 112 7.72 2.31 12.50
CA VAL A 112 8.97 2.43 11.72
C VAL A 112 10.21 2.21 12.59
N PHE A 113 10.20 2.73 13.82
CA PHE A 113 11.30 2.67 14.78
C PHE A 113 10.79 2.25 16.17
N PRO A 114 10.31 0.99 16.33
CA PRO A 114 9.74 0.51 17.58
C PRO A 114 10.72 0.57 18.77
N GLU A 115 12.02 0.42 18.48
CA GLU A 115 13.09 0.49 19.48
C GLU A 115 13.24 1.89 20.10
N VAL A 116 12.86 2.93 19.37
CA VAL A 116 12.97 4.35 19.78
C VAL A 116 11.66 4.85 20.38
N TYR A 117 10.52 4.40 19.83
CA TYR A 117 9.20 4.88 20.21
C TYR A 117 8.35 3.77 20.82
N ALA A 118 8.41 3.63 22.15
CA ALA A 118 7.67 2.62 22.89
C ALA A 118 6.14 2.82 22.91
N SER A 119 5.68 4.05 22.68
CA SER A 119 4.27 4.45 22.74
C SER A 119 3.92 5.37 21.58
N ASP A 120 2.68 5.26 21.10
CA ASP A 120 2.05 6.14 20.12
C ASP A 120 1.10 7.16 20.76
N ILE A 121 1.11 7.29 22.08
CA ILE A 121 0.36 8.32 22.81
C ILE A 121 1.01 9.68 22.59
N CYS A 122 0.19 10.70 22.38
CA CYS A 122 0.65 12.08 22.23
C CYS A 122 1.31 12.57 23.50
N ARG A 123 2.53 13.10 23.36
CA ARG A 123 3.30 13.62 24.50
C ARG A 123 2.73 14.90 25.09
N LEU A 124 1.92 15.63 24.32
CA LEU A 124 1.32 16.91 24.74
C LEU A 124 0.01 16.70 25.48
N CYS A 125 -0.95 15.95 24.90
CA CYS A 125 -2.25 15.72 25.53
C CYS A 125 -2.29 14.49 26.43
N GLN A 126 -1.35 13.53 26.29
CA GLN A 126 -1.22 12.31 27.11
C GLN A 126 -2.44 11.36 27.10
N GLU A 127 -3.48 11.65 26.32
CA GLU A 127 -4.74 10.89 26.35
C GLU A 127 -5.00 10.11 25.06
N ALA A 128 -4.59 10.67 23.92
CA ALA A 128 -4.97 10.14 22.61
C ALA A 128 -3.76 9.73 21.77
N ARG A 129 -4.02 8.83 20.81
CA ARG A 129 -3.04 8.39 19.82
C ARG A 129 -2.59 9.57 18.97
N ALA A 130 -1.29 9.78 18.87
CA ALA A 130 -0.64 10.88 18.17
C ALA A 130 -0.68 10.71 16.65
N THR A 131 -1.86 10.88 16.09
CA THR A 131 -2.12 10.96 14.65
C THR A 131 -1.82 12.36 14.11
N LEU A 132 -2.01 12.56 12.80
CA LEU A 132 -1.81 13.85 12.15
C LEU A 132 -2.63 14.98 12.78
N VAL A 133 -3.82 14.68 13.32
CA VAL A 133 -4.69 15.65 14.00
C VAL A 133 -4.04 16.26 15.24
N HIS A 134 -3.09 15.57 15.87
CA HIS A 134 -2.35 16.11 17.03
C HIS A 134 -1.13 16.95 16.64
N LEU A 135 -0.76 16.98 15.35
CA LEU A 135 0.34 17.79 14.81
C LEU A 135 -0.16 19.08 14.16
N LEU A 136 -1.46 19.18 13.90
CA LEU A 136 -2.15 20.34 13.33
C LEU A 136 -2.84 21.14 14.44
#